data_AF-A0A4Z1PLE6-F1
#
_entry.id   AF-A0A4Z1PLE6-F1
#
_cell.length_a   1.000
_cell.length_b   1.000
_cell.length_c   1.000
_cell.angle_alpha   90.00
_cell.angle_beta   90.00
_cell.angle_gamma   90.00
#
_symmetry.space_group_name_H-M   'P 1'
#
loop_
_entity.id
_entity.type
_entity.pdbx_description
1 polymer ?
#
loop_
_entity_poly.entity_id
_entity_poly.type
_entity_poly.pdbx_seq_one_letter_code
_entity_poly.pdbx_strand_id
1 'polypeptide(L)'
;MPFAAGVAPSFPALPPMPTPQHLPPIPPIPPRPPPPLWRGNLPKVEHRFEGAELDLRADVCNAYQISDGQLCGKAASCNLKQKEFMPVCRNHKKRAPRIATCEATIQEGIRNRQICGKKIRWQPHFYNLCDQHKDETTQMRCNLLRLPVEIRMNIFTYLLPDQPISAWLDDPLRSDGVKCTTSLLLVSKQISQEASDVLYGAHPFTVSIQRNSLNLCGWSYYHNRSDSQTTLYSSPTAQYTRPPMLSKIRSIRIQMSLIKPTVRANRRSRARSFWDDEVEVYDLRDSVLTTVLMLQQQHSSLRSLSILLATQNQAGIWEEEEQMSFLELITEPFKQLRNIPVVKLENVYYCHDPLRMNVTQYLLDKLSPAVDAAATIAQMTNVKPILWSLTDFWLSNSYHCSSIAPHPPPLLPMTRILTTNDKFSAWKKDLEEIIMSRTPAEVSPQRESARRAFAAFHQVYTSVDSYYFTRLPKGRDWLLHQARVAREKGDLKAIHACGVKLEKLEKGFVEDDKADLERKRTTLERAVKGFYKGEWGGEGRIGCGWQDFGKDEKPVSEGGNAEEVLHS
;
A
#
# COMPACT_ATOMS: atom_id res chain seq x y z
N MET A 1 14.36 31.67 -65.52
CA MET A 1 12.96 31.31 -65.20
C MET A 1 12.65 31.82 -63.80
N PRO A 2 11.62 32.67 -63.60
CA PRO A 2 11.34 33.24 -62.29
C PRO A 2 10.51 32.27 -61.43
N PHE A 3 10.85 32.18 -60.15
CA PHE A 3 10.09 31.42 -59.16
C PHE A 3 8.81 32.17 -58.78
N ALA A 4 7.67 31.51 -58.95
CA ALA A 4 6.37 32.02 -58.54
C ALA A 4 6.23 31.97 -57.01
N ALA A 5 5.77 33.08 -56.43
CA ALA A 5 5.45 33.20 -55.02
C ALA A 5 4.16 32.42 -54.71
N GLY A 6 4.26 31.45 -53.80
CA GLY A 6 3.14 30.69 -53.28
C GLY A 6 2.28 31.50 -52.32
N VAL A 7 0.97 31.50 -52.55
CA VAL A 7 -0.07 32.10 -51.72
C VAL A 7 -0.23 31.28 -50.43
N ALA A 8 -0.16 31.94 -49.27
CA ALA A 8 -0.38 31.31 -47.97
C ALA A 8 -1.87 31.00 -47.74
N PRO A 9 -2.22 29.84 -47.16
CA PRO A 9 -3.60 29.49 -46.86
C PRO A 9 -4.12 30.28 -45.65
N SER A 10 -5.32 30.86 -45.81
CA SER A 10 -6.07 31.55 -44.78
C SER A 10 -6.71 30.55 -43.80
N PHE A 11 -6.39 30.68 -42.51
CA PHE A 11 -7.05 29.92 -41.45
C PHE A 11 -8.40 30.57 -41.06
N PRO A 12 -9.46 29.78 -40.84
CA PRO A 12 -10.73 30.29 -40.33
C PRO A 12 -10.60 30.71 -38.86
N ALA A 13 -11.25 31.83 -38.52
CA ALA A 13 -11.27 32.39 -37.17
C ALA A 13 -11.94 31.43 -36.17
N LEU A 14 -11.32 31.29 -35.00
CA LEU A 14 -11.86 30.50 -33.88
C LEU A 14 -13.13 31.15 -33.31
N PRO A 15 -14.11 30.35 -32.86
CA PRO A 15 -15.32 30.86 -32.20
C PRO A 15 -14.99 31.48 -30.84
N PRO A 16 -15.77 32.50 -30.40
CA PRO A 16 -15.57 33.16 -29.11
C PRO A 16 -15.83 32.22 -27.93
N MET A 17 -14.96 32.29 -26.93
CA MET A 17 -15.07 31.55 -25.68
C MET A 17 -16.34 31.93 -24.91
N PRO A 18 -17.06 30.96 -24.30
CA PRO A 18 -18.22 31.25 -23.49
C PRO A 18 -17.82 31.98 -22.19
N THR A 19 -18.63 32.98 -21.84
CA THR A 19 -18.47 33.82 -20.64
C THR A 19 -18.65 32.98 -19.36
N PRO A 20 -17.83 33.20 -18.30
CA PRO A 20 -17.95 32.45 -17.06
C PRO A 20 -19.26 32.77 -16.35
N GLN A 21 -20.08 31.75 -16.09
CA GLN A 21 -21.25 31.88 -15.24
C GLN A 21 -20.80 31.97 -13.77
N HIS A 22 -21.26 33.01 -13.07
CA HIS A 22 -21.04 33.22 -11.64
C HIS A 22 -21.67 32.08 -10.83
N LEU A 23 -20.82 31.30 -10.15
CA LEU A 23 -21.27 30.33 -9.15
C LEU A 23 -21.68 31.05 -7.85
N PRO A 24 -22.71 30.56 -7.14
CA PRO A 24 -23.11 31.09 -5.84
C PRO A 24 -22.02 30.83 -4.78
N PRO A 25 -21.93 31.70 -3.75
CA PRO A 25 -20.93 31.58 -2.70
C PRO A 25 -21.12 30.32 -1.86
N ILE A 26 -20.02 29.62 -1.62
CA ILE A 26 -19.97 28.41 -0.78
C ILE A 26 -20.15 28.81 0.70
N PRO A 27 -21.03 28.14 1.46
CA PRO A 27 -21.21 28.41 2.89
C PRO A 27 -19.96 28.03 3.71
N PRO A 28 -19.68 28.74 4.82
CA PRO A 28 -18.49 28.50 5.64
C PRO A 28 -18.54 27.13 6.34
N ILE A 29 -17.41 26.43 6.29
CA ILE A 29 -17.21 25.13 6.96
C ILE A 29 -17.06 25.36 8.47
N PRO A 30 -17.76 24.60 9.33
CA PRO A 30 -17.61 24.70 10.78
C PRO A 30 -16.21 24.26 11.26
N PRO A 31 -15.68 24.85 12.35
CA PRO A 31 -14.36 24.53 12.87
C PRO A 31 -14.30 23.09 13.40
N ARG A 32 -13.22 22.39 13.05
CA ARG A 32 -12.96 21.01 13.47
C ARG A 32 -12.53 20.99 14.95
N PRO A 33 -13.00 20.05 15.78
CA PRO A 33 -12.53 19.91 17.15
C PRO A 33 -11.03 19.54 17.20
N PRO A 34 -10.31 19.96 18.26
CA PRO A 34 -8.90 19.64 18.43
C PRO A 34 -8.69 18.14 18.67
N PRO A 35 -7.60 17.56 18.16
CA PRO A 35 -7.29 16.15 18.38
C PRO A 35 -6.88 15.88 19.84
N PRO A 36 -7.11 14.65 20.35
CA PRO A 36 -6.74 14.26 21.70
C PRO A 36 -5.22 14.23 21.88
N LEU A 37 -4.76 14.78 23.02
CA LEU A 37 -3.36 14.81 23.43
C LEU A 37 -2.87 13.39 23.75
N TRP A 38 -1.95 12.88 22.93
CA TRP A 38 -1.24 11.63 23.20
C TRP A 38 -0.17 11.85 24.28
N ARG A 39 -0.34 11.20 25.44
CA ARG A 39 0.71 11.04 26.47
C ARG A 39 1.45 9.72 26.23
N GLY A 40 2.55 9.78 25.49
CA GLY A 40 3.51 8.67 25.37
C GLY A 40 4.83 9.04 26.02
N ASN A 41 5.17 8.37 27.13
CA ASN A 41 6.45 8.54 27.82
C ASN A 41 7.58 7.90 27.01
N LEU A 42 8.49 8.72 26.47
CA LEU A 42 9.81 8.30 26.01
C LEU A 42 10.80 8.37 27.18
N PRO A 43 11.75 7.43 27.31
CA PRO A 43 12.77 7.48 28.35
C PRO A 43 13.75 8.63 28.07
N LYS A 44 13.73 9.63 28.95
CA LYS A 44 14.70 10.73 29.00
C LYS A 44 16.01 10.23 29.61
N VAL A 45 17.07 10.16 28.81
CA VAL A 45 18.43 10.38 29.33
C VAL A 45 18.74 11.86 29.08
N GLU A 46 18.25 12.71 29.98
CA GLU A 46 18.56 14.13 30.02
C GLU A 46 19.75 14.34 30.95
N HIS A 47 20.89 14.77 30.40
CA HIS A 47 21.79 15.62 31.17
C HIS A 47 21.07 16.94 31.42
N ARG A 48 20.42 17.04 32.57
CA ARG A 48 19.70 18.22 33.03
C ARG A 48 20.74 19.30 33.35
N PHE A 49 21.02 20.16 32.37
CA PHE A 49 21.69 21.44 32.62
C PHE A 49 20.64 22.39 33.18
N GLU A 50 20.64 22.59 34.50
CA GLU A 50 19.79 23.61 35.12
C GLU A 50 20.28 25.00 34.70
N GLY A 51 19.39 25.73 34.01
CA GLY A 51 19.66 27.02 33.41
C GLY A 51 19.83 28.12 34.46
N ALA A 52 21.09 28.46 34.76
CA ALA A 52 21.40 29.77 35.27
C ALA A 52 21.27 30.77 34.11
N GLU A 53 20.43 31.78 34.29
CA GLU A 53 20.18 32.89 33.37
C GLU A 53 21.51 33.47 32.85
N LEU A 54 21.86 33.12 31.61
CA LEU A 54 23.09 33.57 30.94
C LEU A 54 22.87 34.96 30.35
N ASP A 55 22.54 35.92 31.21
CA ASP A 55 22.76 37.33 30.87
C ASP A 55 24.26 37.52 30.67
N LEU A 56 24.64 38.21 29.58
CA LEU A 56 26.05 38.50 29.32
C LEU A 56 26.61 39.28 30.50
N ARG A 57 27.35 38.60 31.38
CA ARG A 57 28.15 39.27 32.38
C ARG A 57 29.37 39.81 31.66
N ALA A 58 29.34 41.10 31.34
CA ALA A 58 30.47 41.79 30.73
C ALA A 58 31.77 41.57 31.52
N ASP A 59 31.63 41.33 32.82
CA ASP A 59 32.72 41.26 33.78
C ASP A 59 33.19 39.82 34.09
N VAL A 60 32.50 38.77 33.62
CA VAL A 60 32.79 37.37 33.96
C VAL A 60 33.08 36.54 32.71
N CYS A 61 33.98 35.56 32.83
CA CYS A 61 34.39 34.71 31.72
C CYS A 61 33.27 33.77 31.26
N ASN A 62 32.81 33.95 30.01
CA ASN A 62 31.71 33.15 29.41
C ASN A 62 32.12 31.76 28.88
N ALA A 63 33.33 31.30 29.17
CA ALA A 63 33.82 29.99 28.73
C ALA A 63 33.57 28.91 29.80
N TYR A 64 33.35 27.67 29.36
CA TYR A 64 33.26 26.52 30.26
C TYR A 64 34.66 26.00 30.61
N GLN A 65 34.82 25.58 31.86
CA GLN A 65 35.98 24.82 32.28
C GLN A 65 35.90 23.40 31.69
N ILE A 66 37.07 22.83 31.37
CA ILE A 66 37.16 21.51 30.71
C ILE A 66 36.79 20.39 31.66
N SER A 67 37.11 20.55 32.93
CA SER A 67 37.05 19.51 33.96
C SER A 67 35.63 19.15 34.38
N ASP A 68 34.73 20.13 34.43
CA ASP A 68 33.41 19.99 35.07
C ASP A 68 32.26 20.53 34.20
N GLY A 69 32.56 21.15 33.06
CA GLY A 69 31.56 21.80 32.21
C GLY A 69 30.90 23.04 32.85
N GLN A 70 31.40 23.53 33.99
CA GLN A 70 30.88 24.72 34.65
C GLN A 70 31.47 26.01 34.05
N LEU A 71 30.76 27.13 34.20
CA LEU A 71 31.25 28.43 33.75
C LEU A 71 32.50 28.83 34.55
N CYS A 72 33.44 29.47 33.88
CA CYS A 72 34.63 29.98 34.53
C CYS A 72 34.29 31.19 35.42
N GLY A 73 34.50 31.07 36.73
CA GLY A 73 34.27 32.16 37.69
C GLY A 73 35.28 33.31 37.64
N LYS A 74 36.26 33.28 36.72
CA LYS A 74 37.28 34.35 36.60
C LYS A 74 36.71 35.56 35.87
N ALA A 75 37.20 36.75 36.21
CA ALA A 75 36.85 37.98 35.50
C ALA A 75 37.20 37.91 34.01
N ALA A 76 36.33 38.46 33.16
CA ALA A 76 36.64 38.64 31.76
C ALA A 76 37.70 39.73 31.62
N SER A 77 38.89 39.34 31.15
CA SER A 77 40.05 40.24 31.09
C SER A 77 40.53 40.49 29.66
N CYS A 78 40.06 39.72 28.68
CA CYS A 78 40.39 39.96 27.29
C CYS A 78 39.23 40.67 26.59
N ASN A 79 39.42 41.96 26.32
CA ASN A 79 38.74 42.65 25.24
C ASN A 79 39.23 42.03 23.93
N LEU A 80 38.58 40.96 23.50
CA LEU A 80 38.73 40.46 22.14
C LEU A 80 38.28 41.61 21.24
N LYS A 81 39.22 42.28 20.55
CA LYS A 81 38.94 43.35 19.59
C LYS A 81 37.96 42.94 18.47
N GLN A 82 37.64 41.64 18.38
CA GLN A 82 36.70 41.05 17.44
C GLN A 82 35.30 41.01 18.05
N LYS A 83 34.37 41.76 17.46
CA LYS A 83 32.93 41.84 17.83
C LYS A 83 32.19 40.49 17.76
N GLU A 84 32.84 39.41 17.32
CA GLU A 84 32.25 38.09 17.09
C GLU A 84 32.30 37.14 18.30
N PHE A 85 33.05 37.46 19.35
CA PHE A 85 33.32 36.53 20.45
C PHE A 85 32.92 37.08 21.81
N MET A 86 32.46 36.20 22.70
CA MET A 86 32.08 36.57 24.06
C MET A 86 33.29 36.98 24.91
N PRO A 87 33.08 37.88 25.89
CA PRO A 87 34.13 38.24 26.83
C PRO A 87 34.55 37.01 27.66
N VAL A 88 35.85 36.72 27.67
CA VAL A 88 36.45 35.60 28.40
C VAL A 88 37.70 36.06 29.17
N CYS A 89 38.19 35.23 30.09
CA CYS A 89 39.46 35.47 30.76
C CYS A 89 40.64 35.14 29.84
N ARG A 90 41.84 35.63 30.18
CA ARG A 90 43.07 35.40 29.39
C ARG A 90 43.32 33.92 29.07
N ASN A 91 42.98 33.01 29.99
CA ASN A 91 43.19 31.56 29.83
C ASN A 91 42.22 30.92 28.82
N HIS A 92 41.03 31.51 28.63
CA HIS A 92 40.02 31.00 27.71
C HIS A 92 39.96 31.75 26.38
N LYS A 93 40.90 32.68 26.12
CA LYS A 93 40.95 33.49 24.89
C LYS A 93 40.84 32.66 23.60
N LYS A 94 41.52 31.50 23.54
CA LYS A 94 41.51 30.61 22.36
C LYS A 94 40.21 29.82 22.19
N ARG A 95 39.36 29.77 23.22
CA ARG A 95 38.11 29.01 23.27
C ARG A 95 36.91 29.92 23.52
N ALA A 96 37.05 31.20 23.18
CA ALA A 96 35.98 32.16 23.33
C ALA A 96 34.78 31.69 22.47
N PRO A 97 33.59 31.52 23.06
CA PRO A 97 32.44 31.15 22.27
C PRO A 97 32.02 32.31 21.36
N ARG A 98 31.49 31.99 20.19
CA ARG A 98 30.94 33.00 19.29
C ARG A 98 29.68 33.62 19.89
N ILE A 99 29.50 34.92 19.65
CA ILE A 99 28.28 35.64 19.96
C ILE A 99 27.27 35.39 18.84
N ALA A 100 26.03 35.09 19.22
CA ALA A 100 24.86 35.20 18.36
C ALA A 100 23.87 36.20 18.97
N THR A 101 22.88 36.65 18.20
CA THR A 101 21.80 37.51 18.67
C THR A 101 20.48 36.76 18.64
N CYS A 102 19.65 36.94 19.66
CA CYS A 102 18.35 36.31 19.72
C CYS A 102 17.45 36.79 18.56
N GLU A 103 16.95 35.83 17.77
CA GLU A 103 16.12 36.07 16.57
C GLU A 103 14.61 35.97 16.85
N ALA A 104 14.21 35.83 18.12
CA ALA A 104 12.80 35.81 18.52
C ALA A 104 12.11 37.11 18.08
N THR A 105 10.92 37.01 17.49
CA THR A 105 10.14 38.19 17.11
C THR A 105 9.19 38.53 18.25
N ILE A 106 9.45 39.66 18.91
CA ILE A 106 8.61 40.14 19.99
C ILE A 106 7.40 40.82 19.36
N GLN A 107 6.18 40.36 19.69
CA GLN A 107 4.94 41.00 19.25
C GLN A 107 4.60 42.15 20.21
N GLU A 108 5.29 43.28 20.11
CA GLU A 108 4.85 44.52 20.76
C GLU A 108 4.17 45.44 19.73
N GLY A 109 2.84 45.35 19.66
CA GLY A 109 2.01 46.29 18.91
C GLY A 109 1.90 46.04 17.41
N ILE A 110 0.78 46.47 16.82
CA ILE A 110 0.27 46.12 15.49
C ILE A 110 1.16 46.59 14.31
N ARG A 111 2.24 47.35 14.54
CA ARG A 111 2.96 48.02 13.43
C ARG A 111 4.45 47.75 13.28
N ASN A 112 5.19 47.21 14.24
CA ASN A 112 6.63 46.96 14.07
C ASN A 112 7.07 45.62 14.68
N ARG A 113 7.48 44.67 13.83
CA ARG A 113 8.18 43.46 14.28
C ARG A 113 9.57 43.83 14.80
N GLN A 114 9.77 43.92 16.11
CA GLN A 114 11.10 43.97 16.71
C GLN A 114 11.63 42.55 16.96
N ILE A 115 12.91 42.35 16.64
CA ILE A 115 13.66 41.16 17.05
C ILE A 115 14.21 41.40 18.46
N CYS A 116 14.22 40.36 19.30
CA CYS A 116 14.73 40.45 20.67
C CYS A 116 16.16 41.01 20.72
N GLY A 117 17.06 40.56 19.84
CA GLY A 117 18.41 41.10 19.71
C GLY A 117 19.34 40.81 20.90
N LYS A 118 18.84 40.20 21.99
CA LYS A 118 19.63 39.80 23.17
C LYS A 118 20.81 38.94 22.72
N LYS A 119 22.04 39.31 23.06
CA LYS A 119 23.19 38.50 22.66
C LYS A 119 23.22 37.21 23.48
N ILE A 120 23.52 36.11 22.82
CA ILE A 120 23.51 34.78 23.39
C ILE A 120 24.75 34.03 22.92
N ARG A 121 25.03 32.93 23.59
CA ARG A 121 26.09 32.03 23.18
C ARG A 121 25.66 31.29 21.91
N TRP A 122 26.44 31.40 20.84
CA TRP A 122 26.16 30.62 19.63
C TRP A 122 26.31 29.13 19.92
N GLN A 123 25.28 28.36 19.59
CA GLN A 123 25.28 26.91 19.65
C GLN A 123 25.00 26.38 18.24
N PRO A 124 25.86 25.50 17.69
CA PRO A 124 25.58 24.87 16.41
C PRO A 124 24.29 24.03 16.49
N HIS A 125 23.47 24.09 15.44
CA HIS A 125 22.20 23.36 15.28
C HIS A 125 21.01 23.81 16.14
N PHE A 126 21.17 24.80 17.02
CA PHE A 126 20.06 25.39 17.77
C PHE A 126 19.64 26.72 17.15
N TYR A 127 18.35 27.06 17.28
CA TYR A 127 17.89 28.40 16.97
C TYR A 127 18.60 29.41 17.88
N ASN A 128 18.97 30.57 17.33
CA ASN A 128 19.53 31.65 18.11
C ASN A 128 18.43 32.26 18.99
N LEU A 129 18.05 31.60 20.08
CA LEU A 129 17.03 32.04 21.04
C LEU A 129 17.65 32.17 22.44
N CYS A 130 17.36 33.28 23.13
CA CYS A 130 17.72 33.42 24.54
C CYS A 130 16.80 32.57 25.41
N ASP A 131 17.19 32.34 26.67
CA ASP A 131 16.44 31.46 27.56
C ASP A 131 15.00 31.94 27.79
N GLN A 132 14.76 33.25 27.76
CA GLN A 132 13.41 33.84 27.84
C GLN A 132 12.51 33.45 26.65
N HIS A 133 13.10 33.26 25.46
CA HIS A 133 12.37 32.89 24.23
C HIS A 133 12.56 31.42 23.82
N LYS A 134 13.32 30.63 24.60
CA LYS A 134 13.51 29.20 24.35
C LYS A 134 12.25 28.39 24.65
N ASP A 135 11.44 28.86 25.58
CA ASP A 135 10.22 28.17 26.00
C ASP A 135 8.97 28.74 25.30
N GLU A 136 9.01 30.00 24.85
CA GLU A 136 7.97 30.67 24.03
C GLU A 136 7.98 30.21 22.55
N THR A 137 8.10 28.90 22.34
CA THR A 137 8.40 28.20 21.08
C THR A 137 7.33 28.24 19.99
N THR A 138 6.42 29.22 20.05
CA THR A 138 5.43 29.51 19.02
C THR A 138 6.02 30.09 17.73
N GLN A 139 7.33 30.39 17.68
CA GLN A 139 8.02 30.91 16.49
C GLN A 139 9.33 30.20 16.14
N MET A 140 9.45 28.88 16.35
CA MET A 140 10.54 28.13 15.72
C MET A 140 10.40 28.21 14.19
N ARG A 141 11.20 29.07 13.55
CA ARG A 141 11.21 29.24 12.09
C ARG A 141 11.93 28.04 11.48
N CYS A 142 11.20 27.06 10.97
CA CYS A 142 11.81 26.00 10.18
C CYS A 142 12.55 26.60 8.97
N ASN A 143 13.89 26.65 9.01
CA ASN A 143 14.70 27.25 7.93
C ASN A 143 14.45 26.55 6.58
N LEU A 144 14.11 25.26 6.60
CA LEU A 144 13.69 24.53 5.42
C LEU A 144 12.49 25.22 4.75
N LEU A 145 11.47 25.63 5.52
CA LEU A 145 10.27 26.32 5.02
C LEU A 145 10.54 27.74 4.49
N ARG A 146 11.73 28.31 4.72
CA ARG A 146 12.13 29.59 4.10
C ARG A 146 12.66 29.43 2.68
N LEU A 147 13.09 28.23 2.29
CA LEU A 147 13.52 27.95 0.93
C LEU A 147 12.31 27.98 -0.01
N PRO A 148 12.47 28.31 -1.31
CA PRO A 148 11.42 28.09 -2.30
C PRO A 148 10.94 26.63 -2.32
N VAL A 149 9.67 26.41 -2.66
CA VAL A 149 9.06 25.07 -2.64
C VAL A 149 9.79 24.09 -3.56
N GLU A 150 10.29 24.58 -4.69
CA GLU A 150 11.04 23.82 -5.68
C GLU A 150 12.34 23.27 -5.08
N ILE A 151 13.04 24.10 -4.31
CA ILE A 151 14.27 23.69 -3.62
C ILE A 151 13.96 22.68 -2.52
N ARG A 152 12.87 22.85 -1.77
CA ARG A 152 12.45 21.86 -0.76
C ARG A 152 12.10 20.52 -1.38
N MET A 153 11.31 20.52 -2.46
CA MET A 153 10.96 19.31 -3.19
C MET A 153 12.20 18.61 -3.76
N ASN A 154 13.16 19.37 -4.29
CA ASN A 154 14.44 18.83 -4.72
C ASN A 154 15.26 18.25 -3.54
N ILE A 155 15.25 18.88 -2.36
CA ILE A 155 15.86 18.28 -1.16
C ILE A 155 15.17 16.96 -0.81
N PHE A 156 13.84 16.88 -0.95
CA PHE A 156 13.09 15.66 -0.64
C PHE A 156 13.43 14.49 -1.58
N THR A 157 13.77 14.73 -2.85
CA THR A 157 14.23 13.65 -3.75
C THR A 157 15.54 13.02 -3.26
N TYR A 158 16.40 13.78 -2.55
CA TYR A 158 17.61 13.26 -1.90
C TYR A 158 17.36 12.64 -0.53
N LEU A 159 16.12 12.57 -0.03
CA LEU A 159 15.79 12.00 1.29
C LEU A 159 14.80 10.84 1.20
N LEU A 160 13.94 10.86 0.20
CA LEU A 160 12.89 9.88 -0.07
C LEU A 160 13.40 8.82 -1.07
N PRO A 161 12.61 7.76 -1.33
CA PRO A 161 12.92 6.77 -2.35
C PRO A 161 13.15 7.40 -3.73
N ASP A 162 14.20 6.96 -4.42
CA ASP A 162 14.47 7.29 -5.84
C ASP A 162 14.25 6.08 -6.78
N GLN A 163 13.90 4.94 -6.20
CA GLN A 163 13.59 3.68 -6.89
C GLN A 163 12.09 3.34 -6.77
N PRO A 164 11.58 2.47 -7.67
CA PRO A 164 10.30 1.80 -7.46
C PRO A 164 10.21 1.17 -6.07
N ILE A 165 9.06 1.36 -5.41
CA ILE A 165 8.83 0.80 -4.08
C ILE A 165 8.25 -0.60 -4.26
N SER A 166 9.00 -1.61 -3.82
CA SER A 166 8.59 -3.01 -3.95
C SER A 166 7.46 -3.38 -2.98
N ALA A 167 6.75 -4.47 -3.29
CA ALA A 167 5.66 -4.96 -2.46
C ALA A 167 6.12 -5.42 -1.07
N TRP A 168 7.40 -5.84 -0.96
CA TRP A 168 7.97 -6.48 0.24
C TRP A 168 8.92 -5.57 1.03
N LEU A 169 9.37 -4.45 0.45
CA LEU A 169 10.35 -3.51 1.03
C LEU A 169 11.75 -4.11 1.32
N ASP A 170 12.10 -5.22 0.66
CA ASP A 170 13.41 -5.86 0.83
C ASP A 170 14.54 -5.13 0.07
N ASP A 171 14.18 -4.34 -0.93
CA ASP A 171 15.12 -3.63 -1.78
C ASP A 171 15.56 -2.28 -1.19
N PRO A 172 16.81 -1.85 -1.44
CA PRO A 172 17.20 -0.48 -1.15
C PRO A 172 16.29 0.46 -1.96
N LEU A 173 15.56 1.31 -1.24
CA LEU A 173 14.64 2.28 -1.82
C LEU A 173 15.35 3.44 -2.55
N ARG A 174 16.68 3.49 -2.43
CA ARG A 174 17.55 4.45 -3.10
C ARG A 174 18.70 3.78 -3.83
N SER A 175 19.05 4.36 -4.97
CA SER A 175 20.15 3.94 -5.83
C SER A 175 21.51 3.98 -5.13
N ASP A 176 21.71 4.91 -4.21
CA ASP A 176 22.93 5.09 -3.42
C ASP A 176 23.02 4.16 -2.18
N GLY A 177 21.99 3.34 -1.93
CA GLY A 177 21.92 2.45 -0.78
C GLY A 177 21.69 3.15 0.57
N VAL A 178 21.49 4.48 0.58
CA VAL A 178 21.21 5.22 1.81
C VAL A 178 19.79 4.90 2.29
N LYS A 179 19.62 4.70 3.60
CA LYS A 179 18.30 4.43 4.19
C LYS A 179 17.37 5.64 4.03
N CYS A 180 16.20 5.42 3.44
CA CYS A 180 15.13 6.42 3.42
C CYS A 180 14.53 6.59 4.82
N THR A 181 14.24 7.82 5.20
CA THR A 181 13.57 8.12 6.47
C THR A 181 12.23 8.80 6.22
N THR A 182 11.13 8.10 6.51
CA THR A 182 9.77 8.65 6.38
C THR A 182 9.37 9.56 7.55
N SER A 183 10.21 9.67 8.60
CA SER A 183 9.97 10.56 9.75
C SER A 183 9.82 12.03 9.34
N LEU A 184 10.31 12.42 8.17
CA LEU A 184 10.09 13.74 7.58
C LEU A 184 8.58 14.07 7.44
N LEU A 185 7.75 13.05 7.16
CA LEU A 185 6.30 13.19 7.03
C LEU A 185 5.61 13.58 8.35
N LEU A 186 6.32 13.48 9.48
CA LEU A 186 5.81 13.78 10.81
C LEU A 186 6.22 15.17 11.33
N VAL A 187 7.09 15.89 10.61
CA VAL A 187 7.71 17.13 11.10
C VAL A 187 6.73 18.31 11.11
N SER A 188 6.03 18.55 9.99
CA SER A 188 5.02 19.61 9.89
C SER A 188 4.00 19.27 8.81
N LYS A 189 2.79 19.86 8.87
CA LYS A 189 1.75 19.61 7.84
C LYS A 189 2.21 20.00 6.44
N GLN A 190 2.90 21.12 6.30
CA GLN A 190 3.40 21.60 5.01
C GLN A 190 4.48 20.67 4.45
N ILE A 191 5.48 20.33 5.27
CA ILE A 191 6.55 19.39 4.88
C ILE A 191 5.94 18.03 4.54
N SER A 192 5.00 17.56 5.36
CA SER A 192 4.31 16.29 5.14
C SER A 192 3.58 16.27 3.80
N GLN A 193 2.89 17.34 3.43
CA GLN A 193 2.19 17.43 2.16
C GLN A 193 3.16 17.44 0.96
N GLU A 194 4.16 18.32 0.99
CA GLU A 194 5.17 18.43 -0.08
C GLU A 194 5.99 17.15 -0.25
N ALA A 195 6.45 16.56 0.87
CA ALA A 195 7.19 15.30 0.86
C ALA A 195 6.30 14.11 0.45
N SER A 196 5.01 14.12 0.81
CA SER A 196 4.05 13.12 0.31
C SER A 196 3.90 13.23 -1.20
N ASP A 197 3.82 14.45 -1.74
CA ASP A 197 3.67 14.66 -3.19
C ASP A 197 4.87 14.14 -3.97
N VAL A 198 6.09 14.23 -3.40
CA VAL A 198 7.29 13.60 -3.95
C VAL A 198 7.24 12.08 -3.79
N LEU A 199 7.04 11.58 -2.57
CA LEU A 199 7.04 10.13 -2.26
C LEU A 199 6.04 9.33 -3.10
N TYR A 200 4.79 9.81 -3.18
CA TYR A 200 3.71 9.10 -3.85
C TYR A 200 3.55 9.47 -5.33
N GLY A 201 4.24 10.51 -5.78
CA GLY A 201 4.15 11.04 -7.14
C GLY A 201 5.31 10.68 -8.07
N ALA A 202 6.51 10.40 -7.52
CA ALA A 202 7.72 10.21 -8.32
C ALA A 202 7.89 8.78 -8.87
N HIS A 203 7.65 7.76 -8.03
CA HIS A 203 7.99 6.38 -8.37
C HIS A 203 6.78 5.43 -8.28
N PRO A 204 6.75 4.36 -9.10
CA PRO A 204 5.69 3.38 -9.06
C PRO A 204 5.75 2.54 -7.77
N PHE A 205 4.57 2.25 -7.23
CA PHE A 205 4.39 1.34 -6.11
C PHE A 205 4.01 -0.04 -6.62
N THR A 206 4.70 -1.06 -6.14
CA THR A 206 4.47 -2.43 -6.58
C THR A 206 3.47 -3.12 -5.67
N VAL A 207 2.38 -3.63 -6.24
CA VAL A 207 1.39 -4.50 -5.58
C VAL A 207 1.65 -5.92 -6.07
N SER A 208 2.04 -6.84 -5.19
CA SER A 208 2.22 -8.25 -5.54
C SER A 208 0.99 -9.05 -5.16
N ILE A 209 0.29 -9.59 -6.15
CA ILE A 209 -0.89 -10.43 -5.99
C ILE A 209 -0.49 -11.89 -6.19
N GLN A 210 -0.75 -12.69 -5.18
CA GLN A 210 -0.64 -14.14 -5.19
C GLN A 210 -2.02 -14.73 -4.92
N ARG A 211 -2.14 -16.07 -5.06
CA ARG A 211 -3.40 -16.83 -4.89
C ARG A 211 -4.31 -16.31 -3.79
N ASN A 212 -3.78 -16.17 -2.57
CA ASN A 212 -4.54 -15.78 -1.38
C ASN A 212 -3.94 -14.56 -0.67
N SER A 213 -3.06 -13.81 -1.33
CA SER A 213 -2.41 -12.68 -0.67
C SER A 213 -2.16 -11.52 -1.62
N LEU A 214 -2.44 -10.32 -1.14
CA LEU A 214 -2.04 -9.06 -1.76
C LEU A 214 -0.96 -8.43 -0.88
N ASN A 215 0.20 -8.15 -1.45
CA ASN A 215 1.31 -7.53 -0.75
C ASN A 215 1.56 -6.12 -1.29
N LEU A 216 1.74 -5.15 -0.40
CA LEU A 216 2.00 -3.76 -0.75
C LEU A 216 2.79 -3.07 0.37
N CYS A 217 3.97 -2.53 0.05
CA CYS A 217 4.81 -1.80 1.01
C CYS A 217 5.06 -2.57 2.32
N GLY A 218 5.33 -3.87 2.25
CA GLY A 218 5.55 -4.75 3.41
C GLY A 218 4.27 -5.18 4.13
N TRP A 219 3.09 -4.72 3.69
CA TRP A 219 1.80 -5.18 4.18
C TRP A 219 1.34 -6.40 3.40
N SER A 220 0.78 -7.38 4.10
CA SER A 220 0.23 -8.60 3.49
C SER A 220 -1.26 -8.73 3.86
N TYR A 221 -2.11 -8.58 2.86
CA TYR A 221 -3.54 -8.80 2.98
C TYR A 221 -3.80 -10.25 2.58
N TYR A 222 -4.23 -11.08 3.53
CA TYR A 222 -4.56 -12.47 3.22
C TYR A 222 -6.05 -12.61 3.04
N HIS A 223 -6.43 -13.24 1.94
CA HIS A 223 -7.79 -13.72 1.75
C HIS A 223 -7.88 -15.10 2.40
N ASN A 224 -8.43 -15.15 3.61
CA ASN A 224 -8.68 -16.43 4.26
C ASN A 224 -9.89 -17.09 3.58
N ARG A 225 -9.73 -18.30 3.04
CA ARG A 225 -10.83 -19.03 2.41
C ARG A 225 -11.98 -19.30 3.38
N SER A 226 -11.69 -19.41 4.67
CA SER A 226 -12.69 -19.72 5.70
C SER A 226 -13.38 -18.48 6.26
N ASP A 227 -12.77 -17.30 6.18
CA ASP A 227 -13.35 -16.06 6.67
C ASP A 227 -13.80 -15.18 5.51
N SER A 228 -15.08 -14.82 5.50
CA SER A 228 -15.64 -13.80 4.61
C SER A 228 -14.99 -12.42 4.76
N GLN A 229 -14.06 -12.25 5.71
CA GLN A 229 -13.33 -11.02 5.96
C GLN A 229 -11.88 -11.16 5.51
N THR A 230 -11.43 -10.21 4.68
CA THR A 230 -10.00 -10.02 4.37
C THR A 230 -9.29 -9.61 5.65
N THR A 231 -8.53 -10.53 6.24
CA THR A 231 -7.74 -10.25 7.43
C THR A 231 -6.45 -9.54 7.05
N LEU A 232 -6.27 -8.34 7.61
CA LEU A 232 -5.03 -7.58 7.56
C LEU A 232 -4.00 -8.23 8.48
N TYR A 233 -2.96 -8.84 7.93
CA TYR A 233 -1.79 -9.22 8.69
C TYR A 233 -0.67 -8.21 8.43
N SER A 234 -0.27 -7.47 9.46
CA SER A 234 1.00 -6.76 9.41
C SER A 234 2.11 -7.79 9.54
N SER A 235 3.06 -7.79 8.61
CA SER A 235 4.35 -8.42 8.84
C SER A 235 4.94 -7.88 10.15
N PRO A 236 5.68 -8.67 10.95
CA PRO A 236 6.41 -8.17 12.11
C PRO A 236 7.29 -6.93 11.78
N THR A 237 7.77 -6.81 10.55
CA THR A 237 8.52 -5.65 10.06
C THR A 237 7.62 -4.44 9.71
N ALA A 238 6.33 -4.67 9.42
CA ALA A 238 5.37 -3.63 9.05
C ALA A 238 4.72 -2.91 10.25
N GLN A 239 4.98 -3.36 11.49
CA GLN A 239 4.36 -2.86 12.74
C GLN A 239 4.45 -1.34 12.95
N TYR A 240 5.31 -0.63 12.21
CA TYR A 240 5.54 0.81 12.39
C TYR A 240 4.97 1.71 11.30
N THR A 241 4.30 1.16 10.29
CA THR A 241 3.70 1.99 9.23
C THR A 241 2.19 2.02 9.38
N ARG A 242 1.55 3.15 9.08
CA ARG A 242 0.12 3.09 8.72
C ARG A 242 0.06 2.49 7.32
N PRO A 243 -1.05 1.82 6.93
CA PRO A 243 -1.25 1.46 5.54
C PRO A 243 -0.92 2.68 4.67
N PRO A 244 -0.13 2.53 3.60
CA PRO A 244 0.24 3.65 2.75
C PRO A 244 -1.02 4.42 2.36
N MET A 245 -0.92 5.75 2.24
CA MET A 245 -2.05 6.55 1.78
C MET A 245 -2.29 6.22 0.30
N LEU A 246 -3.00 5.12 0.02
CA LEU A 246 -3.31 4.63 -1.31
C LEU A 246 -3.87 5.73 -2.21
N SER A 247 -4.64 6.65 -1.62
CA SER A 247 -5.21 7.83 -2.28
C SER A 247 -4.20 8.81 -2.84
N LYS A 248 -2.95 8.79 -2.38
CA LYS A 248 -1.90 9.67 -2.88
C LYS A 248 -1.05 9.03 -3.97
N ILE A 249 -1.08 7.69 -4.11
CA ILE A 249 -0.23 6.97 -5.06
C ILE A 249 -0.66 7.28 -6.49
N ARG A 250 0.26 7.83 -7.29
CA ARG A 250 -0.02 8.22 -8.68
C ARG A 250 0.37 7.16 -9.70
N SER A 251 1.27 6.25 -9.36
CA SER A 251 1.71 5.19 -10.26
C SER A 251 1.77 3.86 -9.52
N ILE A 252 1.10 2.85 -10.05
CA ILE A 252 1.04 1.51 -9.48
C ILE A 252 1.49 0.49 -10.51
N ARG A 253 2.33 -0.45 -10.08
CA ARG A 253 2.71 -1.64 -10.82
C ARG A 253 2.11 -2.86 -10.12
N ILE A 254 1.18 -3.54 -10.76
CA ILE A 254 0.60 -4.77 -10.24
C ILE A 254 1.41 -5.93 -10.80
N GLN A 255 1.87 -6.81 -9.92
CA GLN A 255 2.56 -8.04 -10.28
C GLN A 255 1.74 -9.22 -9.81
N MET A 256 1.26 -10.01 -10.74
CA MET A 256 0.49 -11.21 -10.47
C MET A 256 1.37 -12.43 -10.68
N SER A 257 1.40 -13.33 -9.70
CA SER A 257 2.09 -14.61 -9.82
C SER A 257 1.07 -15.73 -9.87
N LEU A 258 0.98 -16.39 -11.02
CA LEU A 258 0.13 -17.55 -11.23
C LEU A 258 0.99 -18.80 -11.18
N ILE A 259 0.80 -19.60 -10.14
CA ILE A 259 1.60 -20.79 -9.89
C ILE A 259 0.74 -21.99 -10.22
N LYS A 260 1.18 -22.82 -11.17
CA LYS A 260 0.58 -24.15 -11.33
C LYS A 260 1.00 -25.00 -10.13
N PRO A 261 0.07 -25.49 -9.30
CA PRO A 261 0.43 -26.25 -8.12
C PRO A 261 1.22 -27.48 -8.55
N THR A 262 2.39 -27.70 -7.94
CA THR A 262 3.08 -28.96 -8.14
C THR A 262 2.18 -30.06 -7.62
N VAL A 263 1.84 -31.01 -8.49
CA VAL A 263 1.49 -32.35 -8.05
C VAL A 263 2.76 -32.91 -7.42
N ARG A 264 3.05 -32.54 -6.16
CA ARG A 264 4.07 -33.23 -5.38
C ARG A 264 3.67 -34.69 -5.44
N ALA A 265 4.51 -35.46 -6.12
CA ALA A 265 4.34 -36.87 -6.44
C ALA A 265 4.42 -37.74 -5.18
N ASN A 266 3.64 -37.41 -4.15
CA ASN A 266 3.27 -38.37 -3.15
C ASN A 266 2.33 -39.35 -3.88
N ARG A 267 2.92 -40.42 -4.42
CA ARG A 267 2.29 -41.42 -5.31
C ARG A 267 0.97 -42.00 -4.77
N ARG A 268 0.66 -41.78 -3.50
CA ARG A 268 -0.60 -42.19 -2.86
C ARG A 268 -1.77 -41.21 -3.07
N SER A 269 -1.54 -40.02 -3.60
CA SER A 269 -2.56 -38.99 -3.85
C SER A 269 -2.82 -38.74 -5.35
N ARG A 270 -2.76 -39.79 -6.18
CA ARG A 270 -2.96 -39.73 -7.65
C ARG A 270 -4.37 -39.26 -8.09
N ALA A 271 -5.28 -39.02 -7.17
CA ALA A 271 -6.59 -38.44 -7.44
C ALA A 271 -6.65 -36.94 -7.05
N ARG A 272 -5.53 -36.20 -7.13
CA ARG A 272 -5.62 -34.74 -7.16
C ARG A 272 -6.20 -34.34 -8.51
N SER A 273 -7.33 -33.69 -8.40
CA SER A 273 -8.31 -33.54 -9.44
C SER A 273 -8.01 -32.23 -10.17
N PHE A 274 -8.29 -32.18 -11.48
CA PHE A 274 -8.13 -31.01 -12.37
C PHE A 274 -8.63 -29.68 -11.77
N TRP A 275 -9.53 -29.78 -10.78
CA TRP A 275 -10.15 -28.69 -10.04
C TRP A 275 -9.21 -27.82 -9.22
N ASP A 276 -8.04 -28.31 -8.76
CA ASP A 276 -7.12 -27.48 -7.97
C ASP A 276 -6.58 -26.30 -8.80
N ASP A 277 -6.30 -26.51 -10.09
CA ASP A 277 -5.78 -25.45 -10.98
C ASP A 277 -6.84 -24.37 -11.25
N GLU A 278 -8.07 -24.78 -11.57
CA GLU A 278 -9.17 -23.85 -11.87
C GLU A 278 -9.55 -23.04 -10.63
N VAL A 279 -9.64 -23.68 -9.45
CA VAL A 279 -9.92 -22.98 -8.18
C VAL A 279 -8.85 -21.94 -7.87
N GLU A 280 -7.57 -22.25 -8.13
CA GLU A 280 -6.45 -21.31 -7.94
C GLU A 280 -6.54 -20.08 -8.84
N VAL A 281 -6.95 -20.27 -10.09
CA VAL A 281 -7.21 -19.17 -11.02
C VAL A 281 -8.33 -18.26 -10.50
N TYR A 282 -9.40 -18.83 -9.97
CA TYR A 282 -10.50 -18.05 -9.37
C TYR A 282 -10.10 -17.34 -8.07
N ASP A 283 -9.31 -17.96 -7.20
CA ASP A 283 -8.79 -17.31 -5.98
C ASP A 283 -7.90 -16.11 -6.33
N LEU A 284 -7.00 -16.29 -7.31
CA LEU A 284 -6.16 -15.20 -7.80
C LEU A 284 -7.02 -14.08 -8.40
N ARG A 285 -8.05 -14.44 -9.19
CA ARG A 285 -8.98 -13.46 -9.76
C ARG A 285 -9.75 -12.70 -8.69
N ASP A 286 -10.21 -13.35 -7.62
CA ASP A 286 -10.89 -12.69 -6.50
C ASP A 286 -9.93 -11.71 -5.77
N SER A 287 -8.65 -12.05 -5.66
CA SER A 287 -7.60 -11.15 -5.16
C SER A 287 -7.36 -9.96 -6.11
N VAL A 288 -7.41 -10.18 -7.43
CA VAL A 288 -7.36 -9.11 -8.43
C VAL A 288 -8.59 -8.21 -8.33
N LEU A 289 -9.79 -8.78 -8.19
CA LEU A 289 -11.03 -8.03 -8.01
C LEU A 289 -10.95 -7.15 -6.76
N THR A 290 -10.46 -7.69 -5.64
CA THR A 290 -10.25 -6.93 -4.41
C THR A 290 -9.29 -5.76 -4.65
N THR A 291 -8.19 -5.99 -5.37
CA THR A 291 -7.24 -4.93 -5.76
C THR A 291 -7.93 -3.87 -6.62
N VAL A 292 -8.70 -4.26 -7.61
CA VAL A 292 -9.44 -3.34 -8.49
C VAL A 292 -10.41 -2.49 -7.69
N LEU A 293 -11.18 -3.08 -6.77
CA LEU A 293 -12.09 -2.33 -5.90
C LEU A 293 -11.34 -1.32 -5.02
N MET A 294 -10.17 -1.70 -4.49
CA MET A 294 -9.29 -0.78 -3.76
C MET A 294 -8.82 0.38 -4.66
N LEU A 295 -8.43 0.10 -5.91
CA LEU A 295 -7.99 1.12 -6.86
C LEU A 295 -9.12 2.04 -7.31
N GLN A 296 -10.34 1.53 -7.47
CA GLN A 296 -11.52 2.34 -7.81
C GLN A 296 -11.83 3.36 -6.72
N GLN A 297 -11.65 3.00 -5.44
CA GLN A 297 -11.77 3.96 -4.34
C GLN A 297 -10.72 5.09 -4.42
N GLN A 298 -9.61 4.88 -5.15
CA GLN A 298 -8.52 5.85 -5.34
C GLN A 298 -8.51 6.52 -6.72
N HIS A 299 -9.53 6.27 -7.55
CA HIS A 299 -9.45 6.51 -8.99
C HIS A 299 -9.10 7.96 -9.39
N SER A 300 -9.33 8.95 -8.53
CA SER A 300 -9.05 10.36 -8.83
C SER A 300 -7.56 10.71 -8.91
N SER A 301 -6.66 9.93 -8.32
CA SER A 301 -5.23 10.28 -8.24
C SER A 301 -4.30 9.42 -9.10
N LEU A 302 -4.78 8.25 -9.55
CA LEU A 302 -3.97 7.30 -10.31
C LEU A 302 -3.72 7.82 -11.74
N ARG A 303 -2.45 8.05 -12.07
CA ARG A 303 -2.00 8.53 -13.39
C ARG A 303 -1.45 7.41 -14.27
N SER A 304 -0.88 6.39 -13.65
CA SER A 304 -0.22 5.29 -14.36
C SER A 304 -0.49 3.95 -13.68
N LEU A 305 -0.83 2.95 -14.49
CA LEU A 305 -1.02 1.57 -14.08
C LEU A 305 -0.18 0.66 -14.98
N SER A 306 0.77 -0.07 -14.40
CA SER A 306 1.45 -1.17 -15.08
C SER A 306 0.95 -2.49 -14.54
N ILE A 307 0.67 -3.46 -15.41
CA ILE A 307 0.20 -4.79 -15.02
C ILE A 307 1.19 -5.80 -15.58
N LEU A 308 1.85 -6.52 -14.69
CA LEU A 308 2.81 -7.57 -14.97
C LEU A 308 2.21 -8.89 -14.52
N LEU A 309 2.22 -9.88 -15.41
CA LEU A 309 1.85 -11.24 -15.05
C LEU A 309 3.04 -12.17 -15.27
N ALA A 310 3.32 -12.94 -14.23
CA ALA A 310 4.23 -14.05 -14.29
C ALA A 310 3.46 -15.36 -14.10
N THR A 311 3.70 -16.31 -14.99
CA THR A 311 3.26 -17.69 -14.83
C THR A 311 4.44 -18.54 -14.42
N GLN A 312 4.23 -19.38 -13.42
CA GLN A 312 5.18 -20.38 -12.97
C GLN A 312 4.56 -21.74 -13.22
N ASN A 313 5.26 -22.57 -13.98
CA ASN A 313 4.76 -23.87 -14.35
C ASN A 313 5.70 -24.94 -13.83
N GLN A 314 5.24 -25.65 -12.82
CA GLN A 314 6.07 -26.61 -12.13
C GLN A 314 5.88 -28.06 -12.64
N ALA A 315 4.92 -28.32 -13.55
CA ALA A 315 4.56 -29.72 -13.89
C ALA A 315 3.87 -29.98 -15.26
N GLY A 316 3.66 -28.98 -16.15
CA GLY A 316 3.16 -29.27 -17.50
C GLY A 316 2.72 -28.03 -18.28
N ILE A 317 3.13 -27.93 -19.54
CA ILE A 317 2.88 -26.80 -20.45
C ILE A 317 1.36 -26.58 -20.56
N TRP A 318 0.86 -25.42 -20.11
CA TRP A 318 -0.50 -25.00 -20.46
C TRP A 318 -0.53 -24.77 -21.96
N GLU A 319 -1.57 -25.25 -22.64
CA GLU A 319 -1.74 -24.94 -24.05
C GLU A 319 -1.95 -23.44 -24.22
N GLU A 320 -1.48 -22.87 -25.33
CA GLU A 320 -1.55 -21.43 -25.56
C GLU A 320 -2.97 -20.87 -25.43
N GLU A 321 -3.98 -21.63 -25.86
CA GLU A 321 -5.39 -21.28 -25.73
C GLU A 321 -5.88 -21.30 -24.28
N GLU A 322 -5.46 -22.29 -23.48
CA GLU A 322 -5.74 -22.34 -22.04
C GLU A 322 -5.09 -21.15 -21.33
N GLN A 323 -3.83 -20.84 -21.65
CA GLN A 323 -3.11 -19.70 -21.09
C GLN A 323 -3.89 -18.42 -21.36
N MET A 324 -4.29 -18.18 -22.62
CA MET A 324 -5.09 -17.03 -23.00
C MET A 324 -6.43 -16.97 -22.27
N SER A 325 -7.14 -18.09 -22.11
CA SER A 325 -8.40 -18.12 -21.37
C SER A 325 -8.23 -17.72 -19.90
N PHE A 326 -7.13 -18.15 -19.26
CA PHE A 326 -6.82 -17.77 -17.87
C PHE A 326 -6.41 -16.31 -17.75
N LEU A 327 -5.63 -15.79 -18.71
CA LEU A 327 -5.29 -14.37 -18.79
C LEU A 327 -6.53 -13.49 -18.86
N GLU A 328 -7.43 -13.82 -19.79
CA GLU A 328 -8.70 -13.12 -19.96
C GLU A 328 -9.52 -13.17 -18.67
N LEU A 329 -9.63 -14.34 -18.05
CA LEU A 329 -10.38 -14.53 -16.81
C LEU A 329 -9.81 -13.71 -15.65
N ILE A 330 -8.51 -13.82 -15.36
CA ILE A 330 -7.86 -13.17 -14.22
C ILE A 330 -7.83 -11.64 -14.36
N THR A 331 -7.68 -11.14 -15.58
CA THR A 331 -7.60 -9.70 -15.84
C THR A 331 -8.95 -9.04 -16.10
N GLU A 332 -10.03 -9.82 -16.29
CA GLU A 332 -11.38 -9.30 -16.51
C GLU A 332 -11.79 -8.22 -15.49
N PRO A 333 -11.48 -8.35 -14.18
CA PRO A 333 -11.81 -7.31 -13.22
C PRO A 333 -11.19 -5.94 -13.55
N PHE A 334 -10.01 -5.87 -14.18
CA PHE A 334 -9.40 -4.59 -14.58
C PHE A 334 -10.25 -3.83 -15.58
N LYS A 335 -11.13 -4.51 -16.34
CA LYS A 335 -12.13 -3.87 -17.20
C LYS A 335 -13.16 -3.04 -16.43
N GLN A 336 -13.07 -2.94 -15.10
CA GLN A 336 -13.88 -2.01 -14.30
C GLN A 336 -13.17 -0.69 -14.00
N LEU A 337 -11.86 -0.59 -14.25
CA LEU A 337 -11.09 0.65 -14.13
C LEU A 337 -11.30 1.52 -15.37
N ARG A 338 -11.40 2.84 -15.21
CA ARG A 338 -11.74 3.78 -16.30
C ARG A 338 -11.12 5.13 -16.05
N ASN A 339 -10.53 5.77 -17.06
CA ASN A 339 -9.93 7.11 -16.95
C ASN A 339 -8.53 7.10 -16.30
N ILE A 340 -7.75 6.02 -16.52
CA ILE A 340 -6.31 5.99 -16.16
C ILE A 340 -5.51 6.41 -17.40
N PRO A 341 -4.78 7.55 -17.39
CA PRO A 341 -4.13 8.09 -18.59
C PRO A 341 -3.07 7.18 -19.21
N VAL A 342 -2.29 6.49 -18.37
CA VAL A 342 -1.21 5.62 -18.81
C VAL A 342 -1.44 4.23 -18.27
N VAL A 343 -1.72 3.29 -19.17
CA VAL A 343 -1.88 1.87 -18.85
C VAL A 343 -0.87 1.10 -19.66
N LYS A 344 -0.13 0.20 -19.01
CA LYS A 344 0.83 -0.67 -19.66
C LYS A 344 0.62 -2.09 -19.17
N LEU A 345 0.12 -2.96 -20.03
CA LEU A 345 0.15 -4.39 -19.79
C LEU A 345 1.51 -4.91 -20.25
N GLU A 346 2.35 -5.28 -19.31
CA GLU A 346 3.66 -5.85 -19.60
C GLU A 346 3.51 -7.24 -20.24
N ASN A 347 4.62 -7.73 -20.79
CA ASN A 347 4.69 -9.07 -21.35
C ASN A 347 4.38 -10.13 -20.28
N VAL A 348 3.87 -11.30 -20.70
CA VAL A 348 3.72 -12.44 -19.78
C VAL A 348 5.05 -13.17 -19.70
N TYR A 349 5.56 -13.30 -18.49
CA TYR A 349 6.84 -13.96 -18.22
C TYR A 349 6.60 -15.37 -17.71
N TYR A 350 7.37 -16.32 -18.23
CA TYR A 350 7.33 -17.70 -17.78
C TYR A 350 8.59 -18.04 -16.99
N CYS A 351 8.42 -18.53 -15.76
CA CYS A 351 9.51 -19.00 -14.93
C CYS A 351 9.58 -20.54 -14.95
N HIS A 352 10.68 -21.08 -15.49
CA HIS A 352 10.92 -22.53 -15.54
C HIS A 352 11.35 -23.15 -14.19
N ASP A 353 11.74 -22.36 -13.19
CA ASP A 353 12.26 -22.90 -11.93
C ASP A 353 11.13 -23.09 -10.89
N PRO A 354 10.79 -24.35 -10.54
CA PRO A 354 9.75 -24.64 -9.55
C PRO A 354 10.23 -24.43 -8.10
N LEU A 355 11.53 -24.30 -7.84
CA LEU A 355 12.06 -24.40 -6.47
C LEU A 355 12.15 -23.07 -5.73
N ARG A 356 11.88 -21.92 -6.35
CA ARG A 356 12.13 -20.62 -5.71
C ARG A 356 11.08 -19.53 -6.01
N MET A 357 9.95 -19.57 -5.30
CA MET A 357 8.91 -18.51 -5.34
C MET A 357 9.47 -17.10 -5.07
N ASN A 358 10.35 -16.96 -4.07
CA ASN A 358 10.93 -15.66 -3.72
C ASN A 358 11.89 -15.14 -4.81
N VAL A 359 12.48 -16.05 -5.60
CA VAL A 359 13.36 -15.65 -6.70
C VAL A 359 12.56 -15.16 -7.89
N THR A 360 11.41 -15.76 -8.23
CA THR A 360 10.57 -15.26 -9.32
C THR A 360 10.19 -13.79 -9.11
N GLN A 361 9.82 -13.41 -7.88
CA GLN A 361 9.50 -12.03 -7.53
C GLN A 361 10.71 -11.10 -7.70
N TYR A 362 11.88 -11.49 -7.19
CA TYR A 362 13.14 -10.76 -7.38
C TYR A 362 13.53 -10.61 -8.86
N LEU A 363 13.34 -11.68 -9.65
CA LEU A 363 13.62 -11.68 -11.08
C LEU A 363 12.67 -10.72 -11.82
N LEU A 364 11.38 -10.69 -11.48
CA LEU A 364 10.43 -9.77 -12.11
C LEU A 364 10.79 -8.30 -11.83
N ASP A 365 11.23 -8.00 -10.61
CA ASP A 365 11.62 -6.64 -10.23
C ASP A 365 12.93 -6.21 -10.90
N LYS A 366 13.93 -7.09 -11.01
CA LYS A 366 15.26 -6.73 -11.55
C LYS A 366 15.44 -6.96 -13.04
N LEU A 367 14.78 -7.96 -13.62
CA LEU A 367 15.07 -8.41 -14.98
C LEU A 367 14.04 -8.00 -16.01
N SER A 368 12.81 -7.61 -15.64
CA SER A 368 11.81 -7.14 -16.61
C SER A 368 12.37 -6.06 -17.57
N PRO A 369 13.08 -5.00 -17.10
CA PRO A 369 13.67 -4.01 -18.00
C PRO A 369 14.76 -4.58 -18.92
N ALA A 370 15.58 -5.49 -18.40
CA ALA A 370 16.69 -6.11 -19.14
C ALA A 370 16.19 -7.12 -20.19
N VAL A 371 15.15 -7.89 -19.86
CA VAL A 371 14.50 -8.86 -20.76
C VAL A 371 13.77 -8.13 -21.87
N ASP A 372 13.06 -7.04 -21.59
CA ASP A 372 12.43 -6.22 -22.62
C ASP A 372 13.47 -5.63 -23.59
N ALA A 373 14.61 -5.16 -23.09
CA ALA A 373 15.72 -4.67 -23.92
C ALA A 373 16.33 -5.79 -24.80
N ALA A 374 16.62 -6.96 -24.22
CA ALA A 374 17.18 -8.10 -24.94
C ALA A 374 16.21 -8.65 -26.00
N ALA A 375 14.91 -8.71 -25.71
CA ALA A 375 13.91 -9.17 -26.66
C ALA A 375 13.71 -8.18 -27.81
N THR A 376 13.83 -6.88 -27.55
CA THR A 376 13.84 -5.84 -28.60
C THR A 376 15.03 -6.02 -29.54
N ILE A 377 16.22 -6.30 -29.00
CA ILE A 377 17.42 -6.60 -29.79
C ILE A 377 17.26 -7.88 -30.60
N ALA A 378 16.66 -8.93 -30.02
CA ALA A 378 16.40 -10.19 -30.74
C ALA A 378 15.41 -10.00 -31.92
N GLN A 379 14.35 -9.21 -31.72
CA GLN A 379 13.41 -8.85 -32.79
C GLN A 379 14.08 -8.05 -33.92
N MET A 380 14.98 -7.13 -33.58
CA MET A 380 15.72 -6.33 -34.57
C MET A 380 16.76 -7.14 -35.36
N THR A 381 17.33 -8.18 -34.76
CA THR A 381 18.43 -8.95 -35.35
C THR A 381 17.98 -10.19 -36.12
N ASN A 382 16.70 -10.58 -36.02
CA ASN A 382 16.15 -11.80 -36.63
C ASN A 382 16.91 -13.10 -36.23
N VAL A 383 17.70 -13.03 -35.15
CA VAL A 383 18.42 -14.15 -34.56
C VAL A 383 17.51 -14.79 -33.52
N LYS A 384 17.22 -16.10 -33.66
CA LYS A 384 16.52 -16.86 -32.60
C LYS A 384 17.24 -16.61 -31.28
N PRO A 385 16.53 -16.23 -30.20
CA PRO A 385 17.16 -15.93 -28.93
C PRO A 385 18.00 -17.14 -28.52
N ILE A 386 19.32 -16.95 -28.47
CA ILE A 386 20.25 -17.99 -28.04
C ILE A 386 19.91 -18.26 -26.58
N LEU A 387 19.33 -19.43 -26.34
CA LEU A 387 19.04 -19.96 -25.02
C LEU A 387 20.41 -20.21 -24.35
N TRP A 388 20.84 -19.35 -23.44
CA TRP A 388 22.03 -19.61 -22.63
C TRP A 388 21.67 -20.77 -21.68
N SER A 389 22.01 -22.00 -22.08
CA SER A 389 21.98 -23.17 -21.22
C SER A 389 23.06 -23.01 -20.15
N LEU A 390 22.65 -22.73 -18.91
CA LEU A 390 23.50 -22.66 -17.71
C LEU A 390 23.17 -23.82 -16.77
N THR A 391 23.12 -25.05 -17.29
CA THR A 391 22.71 -26.23 -16.51
C THR A 391 23.80 -26.81 -15.60
N ASP A 392 25.09 -26.45 -15.77
CA ASP A 392 26.18 -27.21 -15.15
C ASP A 392 26.74 -26.64 -13.83
N PHE A 393 26.15 -25.58 -13.26
CA PHE A 393 26.70 -24.93 -12.04
C PHE A 393 25.93 -25.26 -10.73
N TRP A 394 24.84 -26.02 -10.80
CA TRP A 394 23.81 -26.04 -9.75
C TRP A 394 23.89 -27.15 -8.69
N LEU A 395 24.87 -28.05 -8.73
CA LEU A 395 24.91 -29.22 -7.84
C LEU A 395 25.76 -29.10 -6.56
N SER A 396 26.37 -27.95 -6.23
CA SER A 396 27.34 -27.92 -5.10
C SER A 396 27.08 -26.98 -3.91
N ASN A 397 26.07 -26.09 -3.89
CA ASN A 397 25.95 -25.15 -2.76
C ASN A 397 24.61 -25.22 -2.01
N SER A 398 24.62 -26.05 -0.96
CA SER A 398 23.74 -25.99 0.19
C SER A 398 23.94 -24.67 0.97
N TYR A 399 22.82 -24.08 1.38
CA TYR A 399 22.71 -22.82 2.11
C TYR A 399 23.47 -22.80 3.45
N HIS A 400 24.68 -22.26 3.44
CA HIS A 400 25.28 -21.51 4.55
C HIS A 400 26.38 -20.61 3.99
N CYS A 401 26.05 -19.40 3.54
CA CYS A 401 27.06 -18.37 3.29
C CYS A 401 26.52 -16.99 3.63
N SER A 402 26.82 -16.57 4.86
CA SER A 402 27.07 -15.18 5.21
C SER A 402 28.43 -14.81 4.60
N SER A 403 28.49 -14.26 3.38
CA SER A 403 29.74 -13.78 2.81
C SER A 403 29.53 -12.68 1.78
N ILE A 404 30.41 -11.67 1.87
CA ILE A 404 30.32 -10.30 1.36
C ILE A 404 30.87 -10.21 -0.08
N ALA A 405 30.46 -11.09 -0.98
CA ALA A 405 30.88 -11.03 -2.38
C ALA A 405 29.70 -10.67 -3.30
N PRO A 406 29.76 -9.57 -4.08
CA PRO A 406 28.70 -9.18 -5.01
C PRO A 406 28.86 -9.97 -6.31
N HIS A 407 28.56 -11.26 -6.29
CA HIS A 407 28.36 -12.00 -7.53
C HIS A 407 26.88 -11.88 -7.91
N PRO A 408 26.56 -11.36 -9.12
CA PRO A 408 25.17 -11.34 -9.58
C PRO A 408 24.68 -12.79 -9.64
N PRO A 409 23.48 -13.09 -9.09
CA PRO A 409 22.92 -14.43 -9.19
C PRO A 409 22.82 -14.83 -10.67
N PRO A 410 23.13 -16.08 -11.03
CA PRO A 410 23.01 -16.54 -12.41
C PRO A 410 21.57 -16.31 -12.89
N LEU A 411 21.44 -15.68 -14.06
CA LEU A 411 20.16 -15.38 -14.69
C LEU A 411 19.44 -16.71 -14.94
N LEU A 412 18.36 -16.95 -14.20
CA LEU A 412 17.48 -18.08 -14.49
C LEU A 412 16.91 -17.90 -15.91
N PRO A 413 16.77 -18.98 -16.69
CA PRO A 413 16.19 -18.91 -18.02
C PRO A 413 14.71 -18.52 -17.89
N MET A 414 14.44 -17.22 -17.97
CA MET A 414 13.10 -16.70 -18.24
C MET A 414 12.89 -16.77 -19.74
N THR A 415 11.97 -17.65 -20.15
CA THR A 415 11.55 -17.73 -21.54
C THR A 415 10.32 -16.84 -21.69
N ARG A 416 10.32 -15.94 -22.68
CA ARG A 416 9.16 -15.11 -23.02
C ARG A 416 8.21 -15.95 -23.87
N ILE A 417 7.02 -16.32 -23.36
CA ILE A 417 6.22 -17.41 -23.97
C ILE A 417 4.91 -16.97 -24.66
N LEU A 418 4.35 -15.77 -24.47
CA LEU A 418 3.04 -15.43 -25.11
C LEU A 418 3.03 -14.20 -26.02
N THR A 419 4.16 -13.53 -26.21
CA THR A 419 4.15 -12.19 -26.81
C THR A 419 4.15 -12.17 -28.33
N THR A 420 4.26 -13.34 -28.96
CA THR A 420 4.25 -13.48 -30.43
C THR A 420 2.88 -13.81 -30.98
N ASN A 421 1.86 -13.99 -30.12
CA ASN A 421 0.51 -14.27 -30.57
C ASN A 421 -0.23 -12.97 -30.91
N ASP A 422 -0.76 -12.88 -32.12
CA ASP A 422 -1.61 -11.78 -32.56
C ASP A 422 -2.87 -11.64 -31.69
N LYS A 423 -3.42 -12.78 -31.21
CA LYS A 423 -4.54 -12.80 -30.26
C LYS A 423 -4.18 -12.09 -28.95
N PHE A 424 -3.00 -12.37 -28.39
CA PHE A 424 -2.54 -11.72 -27.16
C PHE A 424 -2.35 -10.21 -27.36
N SER A 425 -1.74 -9.81 -28.48
CA SER A 425 -1.50 -8.40 -28.79
C SER A 425 -2.80 -7.63 -28.99
N ALA A 426 -3.79 -8.23 -29.67
CA ALA A 426 -5.12 -7.65 -29.86
C ALA A 426 -5.87 -7.52 -28.52
N TRP A 427 -5.89 -8.58 -27.71
CA TRP A 427 -6.50 -8.58 -26.38
C TRP A 427 -5.86 -7.55 -25.45
N LYS A 428 -4.52 -7.47 -25.45
CA LYS A 428 -3.77 -6.50 -24.66
C LYS A 428 -4.20 -5.07 -24.99
N LYS A 429 -4.27 -4.76 -26.29
CA LYS A 429 -4.68 -3.44 -26.78
C LYS A 429 -6.12 -3.12 -26.38
N ASP A 430 -7.04 -4.06 -26.54
CA ASP A 430 -8.44 -3.92 -26.08
C ASP A 430 -8.51 -3.59 -24.59
N LEU A 431 -7.79 -4.35 -23.75
CA LEU A 431 -7.78 -4.13 -22.31
C LEU A 431 -7.21 -2.75 -21.94
N GLU A 432 -6.09 -2.34 -22.55
CA GLU A 432 -5.50 -1.02 -22.33
C GLU A 432 -6.46 0.11 -22.75
N GLU A 433 -7.08 0.01 -23.93
CA GLU A 433 -8.07 0.99 -24.43
C GLU A 433 -9.29 1.07 -23.51
N ILE A 434 -9.82 -0.06 -23.03
CA ILE A 434 -10.94 -0.11 -22.09
C ILE A 434 -10.60 0.63 -20.79
N ILE A 435 -9.40 0.42 -20.23
CA ILE A 435 -8.99 1.06 -18.97
C ILE A 435 -8.74 2.56 -19.14
N MET A 436 -8.16 2.97 -20.29
CA MET A 436 -7.96 4.39 -20.63
C MET A 436 -9.27 5.11 -20.95
N SER A 437 -10.31 4.38 -21.38
CA SER A 437 -11.58 4.97 -21.77
C SER A 437 -12.26 5.73 -20.61
N ARG A 438 -12.97 6.81 -20.96
CA ARG A 438 -13.77 7.60 -20.02
C ARG A 438 -15.20 7.08 -19.88
N THR A 439 -15.60 6.14 -20.73
CA THR A 439 -16.94 5.58 -20.73
C THR A 439 -17.13 4.77 -19.45
N PRO A 440 -18.15 5.06 -18.62
CA PRO A 440 -18.45 4.24 -17.45
C PRO A 440 -18.52 2.77 -17.84
N ALA A 441 -17.97 1.88 -17.00
CA ALA A 441 -18.11 0.46 -17.25
C ALA A 441 -19.59 0.09 -17.25
N GLU A 442 -20.08 -0.47 -18.35
CA GLU A 442 -21.43 -0.99 -18.42
C GLU A 442 -21.52 -2.24 -17.55
N VAL A 443 -22.05 -2.06 -16.33
CA VAL A 443 -22.28 -3.19 -15.43
C VAL A 443 -23.62 -3.79 -15.82
N SER A 444 -23.59 -4.97 -16.44
CA SER A 444 -24.79 -5.75 -16.69
C SER A 444 -25.57 -5.94 -15.38
N PRO A 445 -26.85 -5.53 -15.29
CA PRO A 445 -27.67 -5.69 -14.09
C PRO A 445 -27.72 -7.14 -13.60
N GLN A 446 -27.70 -8.09 -14.54
CA GLN A 446 -27.69 -9.52 -14.24
C GLN A 446 -26.40 -9.96 -13.53
N ARG A 447 -25.23 -9.47 -13.99
CA ARG A 447 -23.94 -9.76 -13.33
C ARG A 447 -23.89 -9.17 -11.93
N GLU A 448 -24.46 -7.98 -11.75
CA GLU A 448 -24.53 -7.34 -10.44
C GLU A 448 -25.43 -8.12 -9.46
N SER A 449 -26.62 -8.54 -9.90
CA SER A 449 -27.48 -9.41 -9.08
C SER A 449 -26.80 -10.74 -8.75
N ALA A 450 -26.08 -11.34 -9.70
CA ALA A 450 -25.32 -12.57 -9.47
C ALA A 450 -24.17 -12.37 -8.47
N ARG A 451 -23.49 -11.22 -8.48
CA ARG A 451 -22.46 -10.86 -7.47
C ARG A 451 -23.06 -10.77 -6.08
N ARG A 452 -24.21 -10.12 -5.91
CA ARG A 452 -24.90 -10.04 -4.61
C ARG A 452 -25.37 -11.41 -4.12
N ALA A 453 -25.95 -12.22 -5.02
CA ALA A 453 -26.35 -13.59 -4.72
C ALA A 453 -25.16 -14.46 -4.30
N PHE A 454 -24.04 -14.35 -5.01
CA PHE A 454 -22.81 -15.04 -4.66
C PHE A 454 -22.25 -14.56 -3.31
N ALA A 455 -22.26 -13.26 -3.02
CA ALA A 455 -21.78 -12.73 -1.74
C ALA A 455 -22.59 -13.30 -0.56
N ALA A 456 -23.93 -13.36 -0.70
CA ALA A 456 -24.80 -13.97 0.29
C ALA A 456 -24.55 -15.49 0.43
N PHE A 457 -24.41 -16.20 -0.69
CA PHE A 457 -24.02 -17.62 -0.69
C PHE A 457 -22.66 -17.84 0.00
N HIS A 458 -21.67 -17.02 -0.32
CA HIS A 458 -20.31 -17.12 0.22
C HIS A 458 -20.30 -16.91 1.75
N GLN A 459 -21.07 -15.94 2.24
CA GLN A 459 -21.21 -15.72 3.68
C GLN A 459 -21.75 -16.97 4.39
N VAL A 460 -22.82 -17.58 3.87
CA VAL A 460 -23.37 -18.83 4.41
C VAL A 460 -22.35 -19.96 4.31
N TYR A 461 -21.71 -20.12 3.14
CA TYR A 461 -20.68 -21.12 2.93
C TYR A 461 -19.55 -21.02 3.95
N THR A 462 -19.01 -19.82 4.19
CA THR A 462 -17.94 -19.59 5.19
C THR A 462 -18.41 -19.91 6.62
N SER A 463 -19.66 -19.60 6.98
CA SER A 463 -20.20 -19.99 8.29
C SER A 463 -20.34 -21.50 8.47
N VAL A 464 -20.70 -22.22 7.41
CA VAL A 464 -20.80 -23.68 7.43
C VAL A 464 -19.39 -24.31 7.43
N ASP A 465 -18.48 -23.79 6.61
CA ASP A 465 -17.11 -24.33 6.50
C ASP A 465 -16.29 -24.15 7.78
N SER A 466 -16.38 -22.99 8.43
CA SER A 466 -15.74 -22.76 9.73
C SER A 466 -16.24 -23.71 10.82
N TYR A 467 -17.51 -24.12 10.75
CA TYR A 467 -18.12 -25.02 11.73
C TYR A 467 -17.83 -26.50 11.47
N TYR A 468 -17.92 -26.92 10.20
CA TYR A 468 -17.79 -28.33 9.79
C TYR A 468 -16.45 -28.62 9.10
N PHE A 469 -15.41 -27.82 9.35
CA PHE A 469 -14.14 -27.84 8.61
C PHE A 469 -13.52 -29.23 8.48
N THR A 470 -13.67 -30.09 9.50
CA THR A 470 -13.14 -31.45 9.56
C THR A 470 -14.07 -32.52 8.99
N ARG A 471 -15.36 -32.22 8.80
CA ARG A 471 -16.40 -33.19 8.42
C ARG A 471 -16.98 -32.97 7.02
N LEU A 472 -16.74 -31.83 6.38
CA LEU A 472 -17.22 -31.59 5.03
C LEU A 472 -16.63 -32.61 4.03
N PRO A 473 -17.45 -33.31 3.22
CA PRO A 473 -16.98 -34.32 2.30
C PRO A 473 -16.09 -33.72 1.21
N LYS A 474 -15.28 -34.59 0.59
CA LYS A 474 -14.53 -34.28 -0.62
C LYS A 474 -15.50 -33.71 -1.66
N GLY A 475 -15.30 -32.45 -2.08
CA GLY A 475 -16.20 -31.74 -2.99
C GLY A 475 -16.76 -30.40 -2.48
N ARG A 476 -16.44 -29.96 -1.26
CA ARG A 476 -16.85 -28.61 -0.78
C ARG A 476 -16.30 -27.47 -1.66
N ASP A 477 -15.02 -27.56 -2.00
CA ASP A 477 -14.35 -26.55 -2.83
C ASP A 477 -14.97 -26.48 -4.22
N TRP A 478 -15.50 -27.63 -4.70
CA TRP A 478 -16.25 -27.70 -5.94
C TRP A 478 -17.57 -26.91 -5.87
N LEU A 479 -18.30 -26.95 -4.75
CA LEU A 479 -19.55 -26.20 -4.62
C LEU A 479 -19.31 -24.68 -4.63
N LEU A 480 -18.30 -24.22 -3.89
CA LEU A 480 -17.89 -22.82 -3.92
C LEU A 480 -17.42 -22.39 -5.31
N HIS A 481 -16.64 -23.24 -5.97
CA HIS A 481 -16.20 -23.04 -7.33
C HIS A 481 -17.36 -22.96 -8.33
N GLN A 482 -18.34 -23.86 -8.27
CA GLN A 482 -19.55 -23.80 -9.10
C GLN A 482 -20.29 -22.47 -8.91
N ALA A 483 -20.42 -22.00 -7.67
CA ALA A 483 -21.04 -20.72 -7.38
C ALA A 483 -20.23 -19.53 -7.96
N ARG A 484 -18.89 -19.60 -7.93
CA ARG A 484 -18.01 -18.59 -8.57
C ARG A 484 -18.17 -18.58 -10.09
N VAL A 485 -18.18 -19.75 -10.73
CA VAL A 485 -18.41 -19.86 -12.18
C VAL A 485 -19.78 -19.29 -12.54
N ALA A 486 -20.81 -19.60 -11.75
CA ALA A 486 -22.16 -19.09 -11.94
C ALA A 486 -22.23 -17.56 -11.79
N ARG A 487 -21.50 -16.98 -10.81
CA ARG A 487 -21.34 -15.53 -10.65
C ARG A 487 -20.82 -14.87 -11.92
N GLU A 488 -19.78 -15.44 -12.53
CA GLU A 488 -19.19 -14.88 -13.77
C GLU A 488 -20.13 -14.94 -14.97
N LYS A 489 -20.90 -16.02 -15.05
CA LYS A 489 -21.91 -16.20 -16.11
C LYS A 489 -23.15 -15.36 -15.87
N GLY A 490 -23.31 -14.70 -14.72
CA GLY A 490 -24.55 -14.04 -14.34
C GLY A 490 -25.72 -15.01 -14.11
N ASP A 491 -25.43 -16.28 -13.80
CA ASP A 491 -26.42 -17.35 -13.66
C ASP A 491 -26.93 -17.45 -12.21
N LEU A 492 -27.94 -16.65 -11.90
CA LEU A 492 -28.62 -16.65 -10.61
C LEU A 492 -29.19 -18.02 -10.24
N LYS A 493 -29.68 -18.79 -11.22
CA LYS A 493 -30.28 -20.11 -10.97
C LYS A 493 -29.21 -21.11 -10.52
N ALA A 494 -28.04 -21.07 -11.14
CA ALA A 494 -26.92 -21.92 -10.75
C ALA A 494 -26.37 -21.57 -9.35
N ILE A 495 -26.28 -20.28 -8.99
CA ILE A 495 -25.92 -19.86 -7.62
C ILE A 495 -26.94 -20.39 -6.61
N HIS A 496 -28.24 -20.22 -6.90
CA HIS A 496 -29.31 -20.72 -6.03
C HIS A 496 -29.26 -22.25 -5.89
N ALA A 497 -29.01 -22.97 -6.98
CA ALA A 497 -28.82 -24.43 -6.95
C ALA A 497 -27.62 -24.84 -6.09
N CYS A 498 -26.53 -24.07 -6.09
CA CYS A 498 -25.40 -24.28 -5.18
C CYS A 498 -25.80 -24.07 -3.72
N GLY A 499 -26.58 -23.02 -3.44
CA GLY A 499 -27.20 -22.82 -2.13
C GLY A 499 -27.98 -24.05 -1.69
N VAL A 500 -28.97 -24.51 -2.47
CA VAL A 500 -29.82 -25.66 -2.12
C VAL A 500 -28.99 -26.93 -1.82
N LYS A 501 -27.88 -27.14 -2.55
CA LYS A 501 -26.95 -28.24 -2.24
C LYS A 501 -26.25 -28.03 -0.90
N LEU A 502 -25.80 -26.81 -0.58
CA LEU A 502 -25.18 -26.47 0.70
C LEU A 502 -26.14 -26.72 1.87
N GLU A 503 -27.40 -26.29 1.75
CA GLU A 503 -28.43 -26.52 2.77
C GLU A 503 -28.70 -28.02 2.99
N LYS A 504 -28.72 -28.83 1.92
CA LYS A 504 -28.85 -30.29 2.04
C LYS A 504 -27.66 -30.92 2.77
N LEU A 505 -26.45 -30.46 2.47
CA LEU A 505 -25.24 -30.93 3.16
C LEU A 505 -25.28 -30.56 4.64
N GLU A 506 -25.65 -29.31 4.96
CA GLU A 506 -25.80 -28.84 6.33
C GLU A 506 -26.80 -29.67 7.13
N LYS A 507 -28.00 -29.91 6.58
CA LYS A 507 -29.02 -30.76 7.23
C LYS A 507 -28.51 -32.17 7.51
N GLY A 508 -27.76 -32.76 6.57
CA GLY A 508 -27.13 -34.07 6.76
C GLY A 508 -26.19 -34.11 7.97
N PHE A 509 -25.34 -33.08 8.15
CA PHE A 509 -24.46 -33.02 9.32
C PHE A 509 -25.20 -32.83 10.64
N VAL A 510 -26.30 -32.06 10.62
CA VAL A 510 -27.07 -31.78 11.83
C VAL A 510 -27.74 -33.04 12.37
N GLU A 511 -28.18 -33.94 11.48
CA GLU A 511 -28.82 -35.20 11.87
C GLU A 511 -27.81 -36.18 12.52
N ASP A 512 -26.53 -36.08 12.19
CA ASP A 512 -25.46 -36.95 12.67
C ASP A 512 -24.91 -36.56 14.08
N ASP A 513 -25.10 -35.32 14.56
CA ASP A 513 -24.44 -34.77 15.77
C ASP A 513 -25.43 -34.20 16.82
N LYS A 514 -26.55 -34.91 17.06
CA LYS A 514 -27.74 -34.44 17.81
C LYS A 514 -27.52 -33.86 19.23
N ALA A 515 -26.41 -34.12 19.92
CA ALA A 515 -26.24 -33.72 21.32
C ALA A 515 -25.60 -32.31 21.51
N ASP A 516 -24.76 -31.86 20.58
CA ASP A 516 -23.94 -30.64 20.76
C ASP A 516 -24.48 -29.43 19.96
N LEU A 517 -25.51 -29.66 19.12
CA LEU A 517 -25.97 -28.74 18.08
C LEU A 517 -27.20 -27.89 18.41
N GLU A 518 -28.05 -28.26 19.37
CA GLU A 518 -29.38 -27.64 19.52
C GLU A 518 -29.32 -26.13 19.86
N ARG A 519 -28.28 -25.67 20.59
CA ARG A 519 -28.06 -24.24 20.86
C ARG A 519 -27.54 -23.44 19.66
N LYS A 520 -26.87 -24.09 18.70
CA LYS A 520 -26.20 -23.43 17.57
C LYS A 520 -26.97 -23.57 16.26
N ARG A 521 -27.82 -24.59 16.17
CA ARG A 521 -28.84 -24.82 15.16
C ARG A 521 -29.76 -23.61 14.99
N THR A 522 -30.17 -22.96 16.08
CA THR A 522 -31.06 -21.79 16.03
C THR A 522 -30.42 -20.57 15.33
N THR A 523 -29.10 -20.39 15.45
CA THR A 523 -28.36 -19.30 14.78
C THR A 523 -28.16 -19.59 13.30
N LEU A 524 -27.75 -20.82 12.95
CA LEU A 524 -27.58 -21.26 11.55
C LEU A 524 -28.92 -21.32 10.81
N GLU A 525 -29.96 -21.90 11.41
CA GLU A 525 -31.30 -21.91 10.82
C GLU A 525 -31.82 -20.50 10.55
N ARG A 526 -31.48 -19.51 11.37
CA ARG A 526 -31.86 -18.11 11.14
C ARG A 526 -31.12 -17.50 9.95
N ALA A 527 -29.82 -17.77 9.80
CA ALA A 527 -29.03 -17.30 8.67
C ALA A 527 -29.48 -17.92 7.34
N VAL A 528 -29.68 -19.25 7.35
CA VAL A 528 -30.16 -20.05 6.22
C VAL A 528 -31.58 -19.63 5.85
N LYS A 529 -32.53 -19.58 6.81
CA LYS A 529 -33.89 -19.08 6.54
C LYS A 529 -33.89 -17.65 6.00
N GLY A 530 -32.95 -16.79 6.42
CA GLY A 530 -32.80 -15.44 5.88
C GLY A 530 -32.39 -15.42 4.40
N PHE A 531 -31.53 -16.34 3.97
CA PHE A 531 -31.16 -16.50 2.55
C PHE A 531 -32.32 -17.04 1.70
N TYR A 532 -33.09 -18.01 2.22
CA TYR A 532 -34.14 -18.71 1.47
C TYR A 532 -35.53 -18.07 1.52
N LYS A 533 -35.87 -17.33 2.58
CA LYS A 533 -37.15 -16.61 2.70
C LYS A 533 -37.14 -15.25 2.01
N GLY A 534 -35.98 -14.77 1.55
CA GLY A 534 -35.93 -13.64 0.64
C GLY A 534 -36.55 -14.06 -0.69
N GLU A 535 -37.78 -13.62 -0.97
CA GLU A 535 -38.33 -13.69 -2.33
C GLU A 535 -37.40 -12.88 -3.23
N TRP A 536 -36.52 -13.58 -3.96
CA TRP A 536 -35.65 -12.97 -4.96
C TRP A 536 -36.56 -12.49 -6.09
N GLY A 537 -37.05 -11.24 -5.99
CA GLY A 537 -37.75 -10.61 -7.10
C GLY A 537 -36.87 -10.60 -8.35
N GLY A 538 -37.46 -10.46 -9.54
CA GLY A 538 -36.75 -10.50 -10.83
C GLY A 538 -35.57 -9.54 -10.97
N GLU A 539 -35.42 -8.56 -10.06
CA GLU A 539 -34.30 -7.62 -9.98
C GLU A 539 -33.16 -8.02 -9.03
N GLY A 540 -33.25 -9.13 -8.29
CA GLY A 540 -32.22 -9.56 -7.33
C GLY A 540 -32.11 -8.67 -6.08
N ARG A 541 -33.19 -8.01 -5.67
CA ARG A 541 -33.29 -7.32 -4.38
C ARG A 541 -33.86 -8.25 -3.31
N ILE A 542 -33.26 -8.25 -2.12
CA ILE A 542 -33.79 -8.91 -0.92
C ILE A 542 -34.78 -7.91 -0.27
N GLY A 543 -36.05 -8.28 -0.14
CA GLY A 543 -37.11 -7.40 0.37
C GLY A 543 -37.05 -7.07 1.87
N CYS A 544 -36.08 -7.59 2.62
CA CYS A 544 -35.91 -7.36 4.05
C CYS A 544 -34.43 -7.07 4.37
N GLY A 545 -34.17 -5.91 4.98
CA GLY A 545 -32.83 -5.45 5.32
C GLY A 545 -32.24 -6.21 6.51
N TRP A 546 -30.98 -6.63 6.39
CA TRP A 546 -30.22 -7.34 7.42
C TRP A 546 -29.59 -6.42 8.50
N GLN A 547 -29.86 -5.11 8.47
CA GLN A 547 -29.14 -4.11 9.30
C GLN A 547 -29.54 -4.02 10.79
N ASP A 548 -30.56 -4.76 11.25
CA ASP A 548 -31.05 -4.69 12.63
C ASP A 548 -30.39 -5.67 13.62
N PHE A 549 -29.48 -6.53 13.17
CA PHE A 549 -28.85 -7.56 14.02
C PHE A 549 -27.56 -7.04 14.66
N GLY A 550 -27.67 -6.27 15.74
CA GLY A 550 -26.49 -5.93 16.55
C GLY A 550 -26.68 -5.01 17.76
N LYS A 551 -27.91 -4.66 18.18
CA LYS A 551 -28.11 -3.68 19.27
C LYS A 551 -28.64 -4.20 20.60
N ASP A 552 -29.18 -5.41 20.68
CA ASP A 552 -29.88 -5.84 21.90
C ASP A 552 -29.33 -7.16 22.46
N GLU A 553 -28.18 -7.11 23.12
CA GLU A 553 -27.85 -8.09 24.16
C GLU A 553 -27.20 -7.37 25.36
N LYS A 554 -28.03 -7.02 26.36
CA LYS A 554 -27.55 -6.81 27.73
C LYS A 554 -27.47 -8.19 28.40
N PRO A 555 -26.41 -8.48 29.17
CA PRO A 555 -26.32 -9.73 29.90
C PRO A 555 -27.37 -9.78 31.01
N VAL A 556 -28.17 -10.83 31.01
CA VAL A 556 -29.07 -11.20 32.12
C VAL A 556 -28.20 -11.78 33.22
N SER A 557 -28.09 -11.07 34.35
CA SER A 557 -27.46 -11.58 35.56
C SER A 557 -28.34 -12.66 36.19
N GLU A 558 -27.79 -13.87 36.36
CA GLU A 558 -28.36 -14.93 37.18
C GLU A 558 -28.35 -14.48 38.65
N GLY A 559 -29.54 -14.29 39.23
CA GLY A 559 -29.73 -14.03 40.66
C GLY A 559 -30.37 -15.24 41.33
N GLY A 560 -29.57 -15.97 42.11
CA GLY A 560 -30.01 -17.04 43.01
C GLY A 560 -30.29 -16.50 44.43
N ASN A 561 -31.38 -17.04 44.99
CA ASN A 561 -31.95 -16.97 46.35
C ASN A 561 -31.07 -16.63 47.57
N ALA A 562 -31.64 -15.85 48.50
CA ALA A 562 -31.72 -16.09 49.97
C ALA A 562 -32.50 -14.90 50.60
N GLU A 563 -33.72 -15.12 51.10
CA GLU A 563 -34.09 -15.34 52.52
C GLU A 563 -34.08 -14.10 53.44
N GLU A 564 -35.18 -14.00 54.20
CA GLU A 564 -35.58 -13.01 55.20
C GLU A 564 -34.53 -12.69 56.28
N VAL A 565 -34.45 -11.43 56.74
CA VAL A 565 -34.50 -11.07 58.18
C VAL A 565 -35.11 -9.66 58.35
N LEU A 566 -36.00 -9.56 59.33
CA LEU A 566 -36.73 -8.41 59.86
C LEU A 566 -35.86 -7.28 60.48
N HIS A 567 -36.49 -6.10 60.54
CA HIS A 567 -36.34 -4.99 61.51
C HIS A 567 -34.96 -4.38 61.78
N SER A 568 -34.78 -3.13 61.34
CA SER A 568 -34.85 -1.91 62.18
C SER A 568 -34.53 -0.66 61.36
#